data_AF-A0A1A2LMV2-F1
#
_entry.id   AF-A0A1A2LMV2-F1
#
_cell.length_a   1.000
_cell.length_b   1.000
_cell.length_c   1.000
_cell.angle_alpha   90.00
_cell.angle_beta   90.00
_cell.angle_gamma   90.00
#
_symmetry.space_group_name_H-M   'P 1'
#
loop_
_entity.id
_entity.type
_entity.pdbx_description
1 polymer ?
#
loop_
_entity_poly.entity_id
_entity_poly.type
_entity_poly.pdbx_seq_one_letter_code
_entity_poly.pdbx_strand_id
1 'polypeptide(L)'
;MERLPYIDEHAITVDADRDDTWAALLRVMCRDPGDPSAVPIGFALDEARPPERFALKGRHPFAVYRWVFELEDAGAGCTRVRAGTWAAFPGVHGKAYRALVIGTGAHAVVTRWTLHRIAAAAGRADYTDVFEVLLPQGDSRTAEQTFRDAVGRGGGGGVVPWIHRHVLRFRLGPYSSPEHIIGWTIARSDRDELVLTARGPLMRGELTLRRQDGRAALTTRVQYRRRFSARTVWAVIGPLHRAVAPRMLERAAGRGVTRMAQR
;
A
#
# COMPACT_ATOMS: atom_id res chain seq x y z
N MET A 1 -19.96 6.19 32.58
CA MET A 1 -18.51 6.43 32.47
C MET A 1 -18.27 7.92 32.52
N GLU A 2 -17.46 8.41 33.46
CA GLU A 2 -17.08 9.82 33.54
C GLU A 2 -16.47 10.29 32.21
N ARG A 3 -16.86 11.48 31.77
CA ARG A 3 -16.38 12.07 30.51
C ARG A 3 -14.92 12.49 30.69
N LEU A 4 -13.99 11.74 30.11
CA LEU A 4 -12.57 12.08 30.15
C LEU A 4 -12.33 13.46 29.49
N PRO A 5 -11.45 14.31 30.05
CA PRO A 5 -11.09 15.58 29.44
C PRO A 5 -10.45 15.39 28.06
N TYR A 6 -10.83 16.22 27.10
CA TYR A 6 -10.22 16.26 25.76
C TYR A 6 -8.78 16.79 25.85
N ILE A 7 -7.87 16.18 25.08
CA ILE A 7 -6.46 16.57 25.00
C ILE A 7 -6.18 17.21 23.64
N ASP A 8 -6.31 16.42 22.58
CA ASP A 8 -6.04 16.83 21.21
C ASP A 8 -6.67 15.91 20.18
N GLU A 9 -6.60 16.34 18.93
CA GLU A 9 -6.97 15.58 17.75
C GLU A 9 -5.96 15.84 16.64
N HIS A 10 -5.59 14.77 15.93
CA HIS A 10 -4.77 14.84 14.75
C HIS A 10 -5.44 14.12 13.59
N ALA A 11 -5.34 14.67 12.38
CA ALA A 11 -5.94 14.07 11.20
C ALA A 11 -4.97 14.08 10.01
N ILE A 12 -5.04 13.03 9.20
CA ILE A 12 -4.35 12.93 7.91
C ILE A 12 -5.29 12.38 6.84
N THR A 13 -4.97 12.61 5.58
CA THR A 13 -5.62 11.94 4.45
C THR A 13 -4.70 10.83 3.93
N VAL A 14 -5.25 9.64 3.77
CA VAL A 14 -4.57 8.45 3.25
C VAL A 14 -5.06 8.18 1.83
N ASP A 15 -4.14 7.96 0.88
CA ASP A 15 -4.44 7.57 -0.51
C ASP A 15 -4.84 6.08 -0.60
N ALA A 16 -5.84 5.69 0.19
CA ALA A 16 -6.45 4.36 0.22
C ALA A 16 -7.90 4.47 0.69
N ASP A 17 -8.74 3.50 0.32
CA ASP A 17 -10.14 3.49 0.78
C ASP A 17 -10.26 3.03 2.24
N ARG A 18 -11.49 3.10 2.79
CA ARG A 18 -11.72 2.91 4.22
C ARG A 18 -11.39 1.49 4.67
N ASP A 19 -11.63 0.48 3.83
CA ASP A 19 -11.37 -0.92 4.17
C ASP A 19 -9.86 -1.19 4.28
N ASP A 20 -9.09 -0.66 3.32
CA ASP A 20 -7.63 -0.81 3.33
C ASP A 20 -6.98 0.01 4.46
N THR A 21 -7.50 1.21 4.70
CA THR A 21 -7.05 2.07 5.80
C THR A 21 -7.38 1.43 7.16
N TRP A 22 -8.55 0.81 7.30
CA TRP A 22 -8.93 0.05 8.49
C TRP A 22 -7.99 -1.14 8.73
N ALA A 23 -7.69 -1.90 7.69
CA ALA A 23 -6.75 -3.01 7.80
C ALA A 23 -5.33 -2.54 8.14
N ALA A 24 -4.89 -1.41 7.59
CA ALA A 24 -3.61 -0.80 7.94
C ALA A 24 -3.57 -0.32 9.39
N LEU A 25 -4.66 0.28 9.87
CA LEU A 25 -4.82 0.66 11.28
C LEU A 25 -4.65 -0.54 12.19
N LEU A 26 -5.36 -1.65 11.93
CA LEU A 26 -5.23 -2.86 12.74
C LEU A 26 -3.82 -3.46 12.68
N ARG A 27 -3.13 -3.43 11.54
CA ARG A 27 -1.72 -3.86 11.43
C ARG A 27 -0.75 -3.01 12.25
N VAL A 28 -1.05 -1.74 12.42
CA VAL A 28 -0.19 -0.82 13.17
C VAL A 28 -0.50 -0.91 14.67
N MET A 29 -1.78 -1.03 15.03
CA MET A 29 -2.23 -0.98 16.41
C MET A 29 -2.30 -2.34 17.09
N CYS A 30 -2.61 -3.42 16.36
CA CYS A 30 -2.82 -4.74 16.94
C CYS A 30 -1.64 -5.66 16.61
N ARG A 31 -1.28 -6.52 17.58
CA ARG A 31 -0.29 -7.58 17.41
C ARG A 31 -0.76 -8.63 16.41
N ASP A 32 -2.05 -8.97 16.48
CA ASP A 32 -2.75 -9.78 15.49
C ASP A 32 -3.80 -8.90 14.78
N PRO A 33 -3.65 -8.59 13.48
CA PRO A 33 -4.63 -7.80 12.74
C PRO A 33 -5.99 -8.50 12.57
N GLY A 34 -6.07 -9.82 12.75
CA GLY A 34 -7.30 -10.60 12.72
C GLY A 34 -8.12 -10.51 14.00
N ASP A 35 -7.50 -10.06 15.09
CA ASP A 35 -8.13 -9.89 16.40
C ASP A 35 -7.98 -8.43 16.88
N PRO A 36 -8.99 -7.58 16.71
CA PRO A 36 -8.97 -6.18 17.17
C PRO A 36 -8.76 -6.00 18.67
N SER A 37 -8.87 -7.07 19.47
CA SER A 37 -8.60 -7.04 20.91
C SER A 37 -7.12 -7.23 21.26
N ALA A 38 -6.30 -7.71 20.32
CA ALA A 38 -4.86 -7.93 20.48
C ALA A 38 -4.03 -6.63 20.46
N VAL A 39 -4.47 -5.64 21.22
CA VAL A 39 -3.91 -4.28 21.28
C VAL A 39 -2.60 -4.22 22.08
N PRO A 40 -1.82 -3.12 22.03
CA PRO A 40 -0.54 -3.04 22.71
C PRO A 40 -0.70 -3.03 24.23
N ILE A 41 0.38 -3.36 24.95
CA ILE A 41 0.40 -3.30 26.42
C ILE A 41 0.00 -1.89 26.89
N GLY A 42 -0.85 -1.83 27.92
CA GLY A 42 -1.39 -0.58 28.46
C GLY A 42 -2.67 -0.12 27.76
N PHE A 43 -3.12 -0.80 26.72
CA PHE A 43 -4.43 -0.58 26.12
C PHE A 43 -5.33 -1.80 26.29
N ALA A 44 -6.63 -1.55 26.31
CA ALA A 44 -7.68 -2.51 26.12
C ALA A 44 -8.59 -1.98 25.00
N LEU A 45 -9.14 -2.88 24.20
CA LEU A 45 -10.15 -2.51 23.22
C LEU A 45 -11.36 -1.94 23.96
N ASP A 46 -11.81 -0.76 23.53
CA ASP A 46 -13.07 -0.20 24.00
C ASP A 46 -14.19 -0.43 22.98
N GLU A 47 -13.91 -0.20 21.69
CA GLU A 47 -14.89 -0.33 20.62
C GLU A 47 -14.17 -0.58 19.28
N ALA A 48 -14.67 -1.51 18.48
CA ALA A 48 -14.26 -1.68 17.09
C ALA A 48 -15.52 -1.79 16.21
N ARG A 49 -15.75 -0.79 15.37
CA ARG A 49 -16.79 -0.77 14.34
C ARG A 49 -16.12 -0.65 12.97
N PRO A 50 -15.83 -1.76 12.28
CA PRO A 50 -15.21 -1.72 10.96
C PRO A 50 -16.14 -1.11 9.90
N PRO A 51 -15.63 -0.34 8.92
CA PRO A 51 -14.31 0.30 8.83
C PRO A 51 -14.36 1.77 9.31
N GLU A 52 -15.14 2.08 10.33
CA GLU A 52 -15.51 3.45 10.71
C GLU A 52 -14.79 3.95 11.95
N ARG A 53 -14.67 3.12 12.99
CA ARG A 53 -14.24 3.58 14.32
C ARG A 53 -13.52 2.52 15.13
N PHE A 54 -12.37 2.87 15.66
CA PHE A 54 -11.56 2.01 16.52
C PHE A 54 -11.15 2.80 17.76
N ALA A 55 -11.65 2.39 18.93
CA ALA A 55 -11.39 3.06 20.20
C ALA A 55 -10.64 2.14 21.15
N LEU A 56 -9.60 2.69 21.75
CA LEU A 56 -8.80 2.09 22.79
C LEU A 56 -9.04 2.84 24.10
N LYS A 57 -9.00 2.12 25.22
CA LYS A 57 -8.95 2.70 26.56
C LYS A 57 -7.79 2.11 27.34
N GLY A 58 -7.30 2.85 28.31
CA GLY A 58 -6.27 2.37 29.20
C GLY A 58 -6.24 3.14 30.50
N ARG A 59 -5.56 2.55 31.48
CA ARG A 59 -5.33 3.16 32.78
C ARG A 59 -3.94 2.77 33.25
N HIS A 60 -3.17 3.76 33.66
CA HIS A 60 -1.92 3.59 34.38
C HIS A 60 -1.96 4.44 35.67
N PRO A 61 -0.99 4.31 36.58
CA PRO A 61 -1.01 4.99 37.89
C PRO A 61 -1.15 6.53 37.85
N PHE A 62 -0.87 7.14 36.69
CA PHE A 62 -0.83 8.60 36.51
C PHE A 62 -1.92 9.11 35.56
N ALA A 63 -2.58 8.25 34.78
CA ALA A 63 -3.60 8.67 33.84
C ALA A 63 -4.63 7.58 33.51
N VAL A 64 -5.86 8.02 33.25
CA VAL A 64 -6.91 7.24 32.58
C VAL A 64 -7.11 7.88 31.22
N TYR A 65 -7.04 7.09 30.15
CA TYR A 65 -7.02 7.63 28.78
C TYR A 65 -7.85 6.80 27.83
N ARG A 66 -8.27 7.47 26.76
CA ARG A 66 -9.00 6.93 25.64
C ARG A 66 -8.41 7.52 24.36
N TRP A 67 -8.16 6.66 23.38
CA TRP A 67 -7.65 7.04 22.08
C TRP A 67 -8.58 6.48 21.00
N VAL A 68 -9.18 7.35 20.20
CA VAL A 68 -10.20 6.97 19.21
C VAL A 68 -9.70 7.33 17.82
N PHE A 69 -9.76 6.37 16.92
CA PHE A 69 -9.54 6.54 15.49
C PHE A 69 -10.88 6.52 14.76
N GLU A 70 -11.13 7.52 13.94
CA GLU A 70 -12.32 7.63 13.08
C GLU A 70 -11.88 7.72 11.61
N LEU A 71 -12.52 6.91 10.77
CA LEU A 71 -12.22 6.76 9.35
C LEU A 71 -13.40 7.26 8.53
N GLU A 72 -13.20 8.38 7.86
CA GLU A 72 -14.19 9.06 7.03
C GLU A 72 -13.80 8.93 5.55
N ASP A 73 -14.77 8.71 4.67
CA ASP A 73 -14.53 8.76 3.22
C ASP A 73 -14.22 10.20 2.81
N ALA A 74 -13.03 10.43 2.27
CA ALA A 74 -12.59 11.75 1.81
C ALA A 74 -12.86 11.99 0.32
N GLY A 75 -13.52 11.03 -0.37
CA GLY A 75 -13.75 11.06 -1.80
C GLY A 75 -12.55 10.57 -2.60
N ALA A 76 -12.76 10.29 -3.89
CA ALA A 76 -11.77 9.71 -4.81
C ALA A 76 -11.14 8.37 -4.37
N GLY A 77 -11.75 7.73 -3.36
CA GLY A 77 -11.25 6.54 -2.67
C GLY A 77 -9.97 6.80 -1.88
N CYS A 78 -9.90 7.99 -1.28
CA CYS A 78 -9.02 8.35 -0.18
C CYS A 78 -9.82 8.32 1.15
N THR A 79 -9.12 8.14 2.26
CA THR A 79 -9.72 8.09 3.60
C THR A 79 -9.11 9.14 4.49
N ARG A 80 -9.94 9.91 5.20
CA ARG A 80 -9.48 10.79 6.27
C ARG A 80 -9.46 9.99 7.57
N VAL A 81 -8.30 9.91 8.20
CA VAL A 81 -8.13 9.26 9.50
C VAL A 81 -7.96 10.35 10.55
N ARG A 82 -8.87 10.39 11.52
CA ARG A 82 -8.80 11.28 12.69
C ARG A 82 -8.42 10.44 13.91
N ALA A 83 -7.50 10.94 14.73
CA ALA A 83 -7.09 10.35 15.98
C ALA A 83 -7.34 11.35 17.11
N GLY A 84 -8.36 11.11 17.91
CA GLY A 84 -8.74 11.95 19.07
C GLY A 84 -8.30 11.32 20.38
N THR A 85 -7.76 12.13 21.29
CA THR A 85 -7.28 11.68 22.60
C THR A 85 -8.04 12.37 23.73
N TRP A 86 -8.50 11.57 24.69
CA TRP A 86 -9.07 12.05 25.96
C TRP A 86 -8.31 11.43 27.12
N ALA A 87 -7.92 12.22 28.10
CA ALA A 87 -7.20 11.72 29.26
C ALA A 87 -7.45 12.56 30.52
N ALA A 88 -7.57 11.87 31.65
CA ALA A 88 -7.58 12.45 32.98
C ALA A 88 -6.30 12.07 33.72
N PHE A 89 -5.68 13.05 34.39
CA PHE A 89 -4.40 12.89 35.10
C PHE A 89 -4.58 13.21 36.59
N PRO A 90 -5.06 12.25 37.41
CA PRO A 90 -5.34 12.50 38.82
C PRO A 90 -4.07 12.61 39.67
N GLY A 91 -4.13 13.40 40.73
CA GLY A 91 -3.04 13.55 41.71
C GLY A 91 -1.85 14.41 41.23
N VAL A 92 -0.89 14.64 42.14
CA VAL A 92 0.30 15.48 41.86
C VAL A 92 1.22 14.85 40.82
N HIS A 93 1.42 13.54 40.89
CA HIS A 93 2.23 12.80 39.91
C HIS A 93 1.56 12.77 38.52
N GLY A 94 0.23 12.69 38.45
CA GLY A 94 -0.52 12.81 37.20
C GLY A 94 -0.33 14.18 36.54
N LYS A 95 -0.39 15.26 37.31
CA LYS A 95 -0.14 16.62 36.80
C LYS A 95 1.29 16.78 36.26
N ALA A 96 2.29 16.25 36.97
CA ALA A 96 3.68 16.25 36.49
C ALA A 96 3.83 15.44 35.19
N TYR A 97 3.22 14.25 35.12
CA TYR A 97 3.20 13.41 33.92
C TYR A 97 2.52 14.10 32.74
N ARG A 98 1.39 14.80 32.98
CA ARG A 98 0.72 15.63 31.96
C ARG A 98 1.64 16.72 31.43
N ALA A 99 2.34 17.44 32.31
CA ALA A 99 3.26 18.50 31.89
C ALA A 99 4.41 17.92 31.02
N LEU A 100 4.93 16.76 31.40
CA LEU A 100 5.98 16.09 30.63
C LEU A 100 5.49 15.58 29.28
N VAL A 101 4.34 14.90 29.21
CA VAL A 101 3.90 14.19 27.99
C VAL A 101 3.12 15.11 27.04
N ILE A 102 2.21 15.91 27.59
CA ILE A 102 1.37 16.83 26.81
C ILE A 102 2.06 18.19 26.66
N GLY A 103 2.65 18.71 27.74
CA GLY A 103 3.29 20.04 27.72
C GLY A 103 4.52 20.14 26.81
N THR A 104 5.24 19.04 26.60
CA THR A 104 6.36 18.97 25.64
C THR A 104 5.93 18.69 24.20
N GLY A 105 4.66 18.31 23.98
CA GLY A 105 4.18 17.86 22.68
C GLY A 105 4.60 16.44 22.30
N ALA A 106 5.25 15.67 23.19
CA ALA A 106 5.65 14.28 22.92
C ALA A 106 4.46 13.41 22.45
N HIS A 107 3.28 13.57 23.07
CA HIS A 107 2.07 12.86 22.66
C HIS A 107 1.62 13.22 21.24
N ALA A 108 1.70 14.49 20.84
CA ALA A 108 1.38 14.91 19.48
C ALA A 108 2.35 14.31 18.45
N VAL A 109 3.65 14.22 18.78
CA VAL A 109 4.66 13.56 17.93
C VAL A 109 4.34 12.08 17.74
N VAL A 110 4.05 11.35 18.82
CA VAL A 110 3.70 9.91 18.77
C VAL A 110 2.41 9.68 17.97
N THR A 111 1.40 10.53 18.17
CA THR A 111 0.12 10.40 17.46
C THR A 111 0.30 10.63 15.96
N ARG A 112 1.02 11.69 15.57
CA ARG A 112 1.33 11.96 14.15
C ARG A 112 2.18 10.84 13.54
N TRP A 113 3.20 10.36 14.24
CA TRP A 113 4.02 9.24 13.78
C TRP A 113 3.18 7.97 13.54
N THR A 114 2.24 7.68 14.44
CA THR A 114 1.31 6.54 14.30
C THR A 114 0.43 6.71 13.07
N LEU A 115 -0.16 7.90 12.86
CA LEU A 115 -0.95 8.21 11.67
C LEU A 115 -0.13 8.02 10.38
N HIS A 116 1.11 8.51 10.33
CA HIS A 116 1.99 8.30 9.18
C HIS A 116 2.33 6.82 8.95
N ARG A 117 2.48 6.02 10.00
CA ARG A 117 2.65 4.56 9.86
C ARG A 117 1.42 3.89 9.29
N ILE A 118 0.22 4.32 9.67
CA ILE A 118 -1.04 3.81 9.10
C ILE A 118 -1.09 4.13 7.61
N ALA A 119 -0.79 5.38 7.22
CA ALA A 119 -0.73 5.78 5.82
C ALA A 119 0.28 4.95 5.02
N ALA A 120 1.50 4.76 5.56
CA ALA A 120 2.53 3.94 4.93
C ALA A 120 2.09 2.48 4.80
N ALA A 121 1.45 1.91 5.83
CA ALA A 121 0.96 0.54 5.83
C ALA A 121 -0.26 0.33 4.92
N ALA A 122 -1.02 1.38 4.62
CA ALA A 122 -2.09 1.37 3.63
C ALA A 122 -1.54 1.46 2.19
N GLY A 123 -0.43 2.19 1.99
CA GLY A 123 0.24 2.30 0.69
C GLY A 123 1.12 1.09 0.30
N ARG A 124 1.35 0.13 1.19
CA ARG A 124 2.10 -1.09 0.85
C ARG A 124 1.30 -1.90 -0.16
N ALA A 125 1.94 -2.29 -1.26
CA ALA A 125 1.32 -3.18 -2.23
C ALA A 125 0.96 -4.52 -1.58
N ASP A 126 -0.31 -4.92 -1.68
CA ASP A 126 -0.80 -6.22 -1.23
C ASP A 126 -0.13 -7.39 -1.95
N TYR A 127 0.46 -7.11 -3.12
CA TYR A 127 1.25 -8.06 -3.89
C TYR A 127 2.50 -7.40 -4.47
N THR A 128 3.62 -8.10 -4.42
CA THR A 128 4.85 -7.72 -5.13
C THR A 128 5.56 -8.97 -5.65
N ASP A 129 5.80 -9.02 -6.96
CA ASP A 129 6.73 -9.96 -7.58
C ASP A 129 7.91 -9.19 -8.18
N VAL A 130 9.09 -9.79 -8.12
CA VAL A 130 10.29 -9.30 -8.81
C VAL A 130 10.83 -10.44 -9.66
N PHE A 131 11.01 -10.16 -10.95
CA PHE A 131 11.64 -11.08 -11.89
C PHE A 131 12.88 -10.43 -12.47
N GLU A 132 13.99 -11.14 -12.46
CA GLU A 132 15.27 -10.63 -12.96
C GLU A 132 15.80 -11.49 -14.09
N VAL A 133 16.39 -10.86 -15.09
CA VAL A 133 17.11 -11.51 -16.19
C VAL A 133 18.43 -10.79 -16.45
N LEU A 134 19.40 -11.53 -16.96
CA LEU A 134 20.64 -10.98 -17.47
C LEU A 134 20.40 -10.42 -18.87
N LEU A 135 20.90 -9.21 -19.12
CA LEU A 135 20.87 -8.58 -20.44
C LEU A 135 22.14 -8.94 -21.21
N PRO A 136 22.09 -9.00 -22.55
CA PRO A 136 23.27 -9.18 -23.38
C PRO A 136 24.33 -8.10 -23.11
N GLN A 137 25.61 -8.48 -23.18
CA GLN A 137 26.71 -7.52 -23.08
C GLN A 137 26.62 -6.48 -24.21
N GLY A 138 26.72 -5.20 -23.86
CA GLY A 138 26.63 -4.10 -24.82
C GLY A 138 25.21 -3.66 -25.20
N ASP A 139 24.16 -4.16 -24.51
CA ASP A 139 22.78 -3.74 -24.76
C ASP A 139 22.53 -2.26 -24.42
N SER A 140 22.43 -1.43 -25.45
CA SER A 140 22.29 0.04 -25.37
C SER A 140 20.83 0.53 -25.29
N ARG A 141 19.83 -0.36 -25.34
CA ARG A 141 18.40 0.00 -25.27
C ARG A 141 18.06 0.68 -23.94
N THR A 142 17.07 1.56 -23.92
CA THR A 142 16.52 2.09 -22.67
C THR A 142 15.62 1.07 -21.97
N ALA A 143 15.26 1.31 -20.70
CA ALA A 143 14.23 0.53 -20.00
C ALA A 143 12.91 0.51 -20.78
N GLU A 144 12.48 1.66 -21.31
CA GLU A 144 11.28 1.73 -22.13
C GLU A 144 11.37 0.87 -23.40
N GLN A 145 12.46 0.98 -24.16
CA GLN A 145 12.67 0.21 -25.38
C GLN A 145 12.71 -1.29 -25.09
N THR A 146 13.42 -1.70 -24.04
CA THR A 146 13.49 -3.10 -23.58
C THR A 146 12.09 -3.63 -23.26
N PHE A 147 11.26 -2.84 -22.58
CA PHE A 147 9.90 -3.23 -22.24
C PHE A 147 8.99 -3.30 -23.49
N ARG A 148 9.06 -2.31 -24.39
CA ARG A 148 8.31 -2.30 -25.67
C ARG A 148 8.66 -3.50 -26.55
N ASP A 149 9.93 -3.90 -26.58
CA ASP A 149 10.38 -5.11 -27.28
C ASP A 149 9.83 -6.39 -26.62
N ALA A 150 9.86 -6.46 -25.28
CA ALA A 150 9.38 -7.61 -24.50
C ALA A 150 7.88 -7.89 -24.70
N VAL A 151 7.06 -6.83 -24.78
CA VAL A 151 5.62 -6.93 -25.07
C VAL A 151 5.35 -7.21 -26.55
N GLY A 152 6.29 -6.85 -27.45
CA GLY A 152 6.19 -6.95 -28.91
C GLY A 152 5.33 -5.86 -29.55
N ARG A 153 5.52 -5.62 -30.86
CA ARG A 153 4.68 -4.68 -31.66
C ARG A 153 3.20 -5.09 -31.75
N GLY A 154 2.88 -6.33 -31.37
CA GLY A 154 1.53 -6.91 -31.37
C GLY A 154 0.81 -6.78 -30.04
N GLY A 155 0.72 -5.58 -29.46
CA GLY A 155 -0.06 -5.31 -28.24
C GLY A 155 -1.58 -5.51 -28.38
N GLY A 156 -2.08 -6.22 -29.40
CA GLY A 156 -3.48 -6.16 -29.83
C GLY A 156 -4.09 -7.47 -30.37
N GLY A 157 -3.80 -8.63 -29.77
CA GLY A 157 -4.46 -9.90 -30.17
C GLY A 157 -4.46 -11.02 -29.14
N GLY A 158 -4.32 -10.72 -27.85
CA GLY A 158 -4.14 -11.73 -26.81
C GLY A 158 -5.02 -11.52 -25.58
N VAL A 159 -5.17 -12.59 -24.80
CA VAL A 159 -5.96 -12.65 -23.56
C VAL A 159 -5.53 -11.60 -22.51
N VAL A 160 -4.28 -11.10 -22.56
CA VAL A 160 -3.70 -10.19 -21.53
C VAL A 160 -4.36 -8.80 -21.49
N PRO A 161 -4.43 -8.01 -22.59
CA PRO A 161 -5.25 -6.78 -22.65
C PRO A 161 -6.70 -6.99 -22.20
N TRP A 162 -7.30 -8.12 -22.59
CA TRP A 162 -8.66 -8.47 -22.20
C TRP A 162 -8.79 -8.70 -20.69
N ILE A 163 -7.84 -9.42 -20.07
CA ILE A 163 -7.75 -9.59 -18.61
C ILE A 163 -7.55 -8.25 -17.91
N HIS A 164 -6.65 -7.39 -18.39
CA HIS A 164 -6.41 -6.08 -17.79
C HIS A 164 -7.67 -5.21 -17.77
N ARG A 165 -8.41 -5.18 -18.88
CA ARG A 165 -9.63 -4.37 -19.02
C ARG A 165 -10.85 -4.96 -18.31
N HIS A 166 -11.08 -6.27 -18.46
CA HIS A 166 -12.34 -6.90 -18.04
C HIS A 166 -12.23 -7.64 -16.70
N VAL A 167 -11.09 -8.25 -16.39
CA VAL A 167 -10.91 -9.03 -15.14
C VAL A 167 -10.32 -8.17 -14.03
N LEU A 168 -9.22 -7.47 -14.30
CA LEU A 168 -8.57 -6.57 -13.34
C LEU A 168 -9.24 -5.19 -13.29
N ARG A 169 -10.11 -4.91 -14.26
CA ARG A 169 -10.90 -3.67 -14.38
C ARG A 169 -10.05 -2.40 -14.43
N PHE A 170 -8.84 -2.47 -14.95
CA PHE A 170 -8.01 -1.28 -15.14
C PHE A 170 -8.63 -0.35 -16.19
N ARG A 171 -8.55 0.95 -15.92
CA ARG A 171 -8.84 2.00 -16.89
C ARG A 171 -7.62 2.14 -17.79
N LEU A 172 -7.68 1.50 -18.95
CA LEU A 172 -6.60 1.51 -19.92
C LEU A 172 -6.71 2.74 -20.83
N GLY A 173 -5.60 3.41 -21.09
CA GLY A 173 -5.50 4.49 -22.05
C GLY A 173 -5.35 4.00 -23.50
N PRO A 174 -5.36 4.91 -24.49
CA PRO A 174 -5.30 4.55 -25.90
C PRO A 174 -3.98 3.84 -26.24
N TYR A 175 -4.04 2.65 -26.84
CA TYR A 175 -2.86 1.88 -27.23
C TYR A 175 -1.99 2.57 -28.30
N SER A 176 -2.56 3.52 -29.04
CA SER A 176 -1.88 4.35 -30.04
C SER A 176 -1.12 5.53 -29.43
N SER A 177 -1.33 5.86 -28.16
CA SER A 177 -0.67 6.97 -27.50
C SER A 177 0.78 6.60 -27.11
N PRO A 178 1.76 7.47 -27.37
CA PRO A 178 3.15 7.21 -26.95
C PRO A 178 3.30 7.18 -25.42
N GLU A 179 2.40 7.84 -24.69
CA GLU A 179 2.35 7.90 -23.22
C GLU A 179 1.82 6.62 -22.57
N HIS A 180 1.38 5.65 -23.38
CA HIS A 180 0.81 4.40 -22.91
C HIS A 180 1.55 3.20 -23.49
N ILE A 181 1.83 2.21 -22.64
CA ILE A 181 2.33 0.91 -23.07
C ILE A 181 1.37 -0.13 -22.51
N ILE A 182 0.91 -1.08 -23.33
CA ILE A 182 -0.12 -2.09 -22.98
C ILE A 182 -1.42 -1.48 -22.41
N GLY A 183 -1.68 -0.20 -22.69
CA GLY A 183 -2.80 0.57 -22.13
C GLY A 183 -2.54 1.14 -20.73
N TRP A 184 -1.38 0.89 -20.13
CA TRP A 184 -0.95 1.47 -18.85
C TRP A 184 -0.23 2.78 -19.10
N THR A 185 -0.42 3.76 -18.24
CA THR A 185 0.18 5.10 -18.38
C THR A 185 1.64 5.06 -17.93
N ILE A 186 2.53 5.63 -18.73
CA ILE A 186 3.93 5.87 -18.36
C ILE A 186 3.95 6.97 -17.30
N ALA A 187 4.29 6.61 -16.06
CA ALA A 187 4.47 7.57 -14.98
C ALA A 187 5.88 8.15 -14.94
N ARG A 188 6.88 7.35 -15.35
CA ARG A 188 8.29 7.74 -15.42
C ARG A 188 9.00 6.92 -16.49
N SER A 189 9.83 7.56 -17.31
CA SER A 189 10.66 6.89 -18.30
C SER A 189 12.04 7.55 -18.33
N ASP A 190 12.99 6.92 -17.67
CA ASP A 190 14.41 7.26 -17.66
C ASP A 190 15.21 6.21 -18.46
N ARG A 191 16.51 6.45 -18.64
CA ARG A 191 17.39 5.53 -19.38
C ARG A 191 17.36 4.11 -18.82
N ASP A 192 17.40 4.00 -17.49
CA ASP A 192 17.53 2.74 -16.76
C ASP A 192 16.29 2.37 -15.94
N GLU A 193 15.26 3.22 -15.90
CA GLU A 193 14.05 2.97 -15.13
C GLU A 193 12.80 3.33 -15.93
N LEU A 194 11.84 2.40 -16.00
CA LEU A 194 10.50 2.64 -16.53
C LEU A 194 9.48 2.32 -15.45
N VAL A 195 8.54 3.23 -15.20
CA VAL A 195 7.40 3.04 -14.30
C VAL A 195 6.11 3.19 -15.07
N LEU A 196 5.31 2.12 -15.11
CA LEU A 196 3.96 2.11 -15.67
C LEU A 196 2.94 1.98 -14.55
N THR A 197 1.84 2.72 -14.64
CA THR A 197 0.74 2.64 -13.68
C THR A 197 -0.59 2.40 -14.37
N ALA A 198 -1.45 1.61 -13.72
CA ALA A 198 -2.83 1.44 -14.12
C ALA A 198 -3.74 1.50 -12.90
N ARG A 199 -4.86 2.21 -13.03
CA ARG A 199 -5.85 2.39 -11.96
C ARG A 199 -7.16 1.75 -12.36
N GLY A 200 -7.77 1.01 -11.45
CA GLY A 200 -9.09 0.41 -11.61
C GLY A 200 -9.95 0.55 -10.35
N PRO A 201 -11.25 0.24 -10.43
CA PRO A 201 -12.12 0.21 -9.26
C PRO A 201 -11.84 -1.01 -8.37
N LEU A 202 -11.09 -2.00 -8.86
CA LEU A 202 -10.75 -3.22 -8.13
C LEU A 202 -9.37 -3.14 -7.45
N MET A 203 -8.38 -2.62 -8.16
CA MET A 203 -6.98 -2.54 -7.73
C MET A 203 -6.23 -1.44 -8.49
N ARG A 204 -5.05 -1.08 -7.97
CA ARG A 204 -4.04 -0.25 -8.63
C ARG A 204 -2.83 -1.13 -8.92
N GLY A 205 -2.37 -1.10 -10.17
CA GLY A 205 -1.19 -1.81 -10.61
C GLY A 205 -0.05 -0.82 -10.88
N GLU A 206 1.15 -1.21 -10.52
CA GLU A 206 2.39 -0.56 -10.88
C GLU A 206 3.38 -1.61 -11.40
N LEU A 207 4.00 -1.31 -12.55
CA LEU A 207 5.06 -2.12 -13.13
C LEU A 207 6.31 -1.24 -13.20
N THR A 208 7.38 -1.67 -12.56
CA THR A 208 8.68 -1.00 -12.63
C THR A 208 9.67 -1.91 -13.32
N LEU A 209 10.22 -1.49 -14.45
CA LEU A 209 11.36 -2.16 -15.06
C LEU A 209 12.61 -1.33 -14.74
N ARG A 210 13.57 -1.93 -14.04
CA ARG A 210 14.85 -1.31 -13.71
C ARG A 210 15.99 -2.07 -14.38
N ARG A 211 16.89 -1.37 -15.06
CA ARG A 211 18.12 -1.90 -15.65
C ARG A 211 19.30 -1.45 -14.78
N GLN A 212 20.14 -2.37 -14.36
CA GLN A 212 21.32 -2.07 -13.54
C GLN A 212 22.35 -3.19 -13.70
N ASP A 213 23.63 -2.84 -13.85
CA ASP A 213 24.75 -3.80 -13.87
C ASP A 213 24.56 -4.99 -14.83
N GLY A 214 24.05 -4.72 -16.03
CA GLY A 214 23.78 -5.76 -17.04
C GLY A 214 22.59 -6.68 -16.72
N ARG A 215 21.71 -6.29 -15.79
CA ARG A 215 20.48 -7.00 -15.43
C ARG A 215 19.26 -6.12 -15.69
N ALA A 216 18.13 -6.76 -15.99
CA ALA A 216 16.82 -6.13 -16.00
C ALA A 216 15.92 -6.79 -14.95
N ALA A 217 15.37 -6.00 -14.04
CA ALA A 217 14.44 -6.42 -13.01
C ALA A 217 13.05 -5.82 -13.28
N LEU A 218 12.06 -6.67 -13.55
CA LEU A 218 10.66 -6.28 -13.62
C LEU A 218 10.00 -6.53 -12.27
N THR A 219 9.61 -5.46 -11.61
CA THR A 219 8.82 -5.49 -10.38
C THR A 219 7.36 -5.21 -10.71
N THR A 220 6.46 -6.10 -10.29
CA THR A 220 5.02 -5.89 -10.37
C THR A 220 4.46 -5.69 -8.99
N ARG A 221 3.90 -4.51 -8.73
CA ARG A 221 3.22 -4.17 -7.48
C ARG A 221 1.74 -4.03 -7.74
N VAL A 222 0.93 -4.68 -6.92
CA VAL A 222 -0.53 -4.52 -6.97
C VAL A 222 -1.04 -4.16 -5.58
N GLN A 223 -1.78 -3.08 -5.53
CA GLN A 223 -2.52 -2.60 -4.36
C GLN A 223 -3.99 -2.92 -4.61
N TYR A 224 -4.61 -3.65 -3.69
CA TYR A 224 -6.04 -3.87 -3.74
C TYR A 224 -6.76 -2.57 -3.33
N ARG A 225 -7.98 -2.37 -3.82
CA ARG A 225 -8.90 -1.37 -3.26
C ARG A 225 -10.03 -2.09 -2.52
N ARG A 226 -10.68 -3.03 -3.22
CA ARG A 226 -11.67 -3.93 -2.60
C ARG A 226 -11.01 -5.24 -2.17
N ARG A 227 -10.37 -5.28 -1.01
CA ARG A 227 -9.51 -6.38 -0.55
C ARG A 227 -10.08 -7.79 -0.77
N PHE A 228 -11.33 -8.06 -0.43
CA PHE A 228 -11.93 -9.39 -0.61
C PHE A 228 -12.09 -9.79 -2.09
N SER A 229 -12.69 -8.91 -2.91
CA SER A 229 -12.88 -9.15 -4.33
C SER A 229 -11.54 -9.20 -5.07
N ALA A 230 -10.65 -8.26 -4.77
CA ALA A 230 -9.34 -8.15 -5.40
C ALA A 230 -8.44 -9.33 -5.06
N ARG A 231 -8.43 -9.81 -3.80
CA ARG A 231 -7.67 -11.00 -3.40
C ARG A 231 -8.18 -12.27 -4.07
N THR A 232 -9.48 -12.41 -4.24
CA THR A 232 -10.08 -13.55 -4.95
C THR A 232 -9.71 -13.55 -6.43
N VAL A 233 -9.83 -12.39 -7.10
CA VAL A 233 -9.41 -12.23 -8.49
C VAL A 233 -7.90 -12.46 -8.63
N TRP A 234 -7.09 -11.94 -7.72
CA TRP A 234 -5.65 -12.10 -7.74
C TRP A 234 -5.18 -13.52 -7.43
N ALA A 235 -5.94 -14.30 -6.66
CA ALA A 235 -5.63 -15.73 -6.46
C ALA A 235 -5.66 -16.52 -7.78
N VAL A 236 -6.50 -16.10 -8.74
CA VAL A 236 -6.58 -16.69 -10.09
C VAL A 236 -5.56 -16.07 -11.04
N ILE A 237 -5.39 -14.74 -11.00
CA ILE A 237 -4.53 -14.02 -11.96
C ILE A 237 -3.04 -14.05 -11.57
N GLY A 238 -2.71 -14.10 -10.28
CA GLY A 238 -1.33 -14.16 -9.79
C GLY A 238 -0.51 -15.31 -10.41
N PRO A 239 -1.02 -16.56 -10.47
CA PRO A 239 -0.34 -17.66 -11.17
C PRO A 239 -0.06 -17.38 -12.65
N LEU A 240 -1.03 -16.79 -13.36
CA LEU A 240 -0.86 -16.41 -14.77
C LEU A 240 0.21 -15.32 -14.91
N HIS A 241 0.17 -14.31 -14.03
CA HIS A 241 1.16 -13.25 -13.99
C HIS A 241 2.58 -13.80 -13.80
N ARG A 242 2.78 -14.73 -12.85
CA ARG A 242 4.06 -15.42 -12.63
C ARG A 242 4.53 -16.27 -13.80
N ALA A 243 3.63 -16.70 -14.68
CA ALA A 243 3.98 -17.45 -15.88
C ALA A 243 4.30 -16.55 -17.09
N VAL A 244 3.70 -15.35 -17.15
CA VAL A 244 3.85 -14.42 -18.27
C VAL A 244 5.04 -13.49 -18.08
N ALA A 245 5.23 -12.93 -16.88
CA ALA A 245 6.28 -11.93 -16.61
C ALA A 245 7.71 -12.44 -16.90
N PRO A 246 8.13 -13.66 -16.49
CA PRO A 246 9.44 -14.19 -16.85
C PRO A 246 9.63 -14.35 -18.36
N ARG A 247 8.60 -14.83 -19.07
CA ARG A 247 8.65 -15.05 -20.52
C ARG A 247 8.80 -13.74 -21.29
N MET A 248 8.21 -12.66 -20.80
CA MET A 248 8.38 -11.33 -21.38
C MET A 248 9.82 -10.83 -21.20
N LEU A 249 10.36 -10.96 -19.99
CA LEU A 249 11.76 -10.62 -19.72
C LEU A 249 12.75 -11.50 -20.51
N GLU A 250 12.49 -12.80 -20.64
CA GLU A 250 13.29 -13.73 -21.45
C GLU A 250 13.34 -13.34 -22.94
N ARG A 251 12.23 -12.82 -23.48
CA ARG A 251 12.20 -12.26 -24.84
C ARG A 251 13.02 -10.99 -24.94
N ALA A 252 13.00 -10.14 -23.91
CA ALA A 252 13.82 -8.94 -23.85
C ALA A 252 15.33 -9.26 -23.77
N ALA A 253 15.69 -10.32 -23.06
CA ALA A 253 17.07 -10.78 -22.84
C ALA A 253 17.67 -11.56 -24.02
N GLY A 254 16.84 -12.17 -24.89
CA GLY A 254 17.34 -12.97 -26.02
C GLY A 254 17.98 -14.29 -25.56
N ARG A 255 17.14 -15.31 -25.31
CA ARG A 255 17.48 -16.73 -25.02
C ARG A 255 18.77 -16.99 -24.21
N GLY A 256 18.61 -17.06 -22.89
CA GLY A 256 19.53 -17.77 -21.99
C GLY A 256 19.28 -17.42 -20.53
N VAL A 257 18.52 -18.22 -19.79
CA VAL A 257 18.30 -17.99 -18.34
C VAL A 257 18.62 -19.24 -17.53
N THR A 258 19.51 -19.05 -16.56
CA THR A 258 19.67 -19.88 -15.37
C THR A 258 18.76 -19.30 -14.28
N ARG A 259 17.82 -20.11 -13.78
CA ARG A 259 16.84 -19.73 -12.75
C ARG A 259 17.47 -19.88 -11.37
N MET A 260 17.64 -18.79 -10.60
CA MET A 260 17.91 -18.89 -9.16
C MET A 260 16.64 -18.49 -8.39
N ALA A 261 16.04 -19.47 -7.72
CA ALA A 261 15.04 -19.26 -6.69
C ALA A 261 15.75 -19.29 -5.34
N GLN A 262 15.59 -18.26 -4.51
CA GLN A 262 15.90 -18.35 -3.08
C GLN A 262 14.60 -18.48 -2.28
N ARG A 263 14.67 -19.36 -1.29
CA ARG A 263 13.64 -19.71 -0.30
C ARG A 263 13.30 -18.52 0.61
#